data_AF-A0ABD7C429-F1
#
_entry.id   AF-A0ABD7C429-F1
#
_cell.length_a   1.000
_cell.length_b   1.000
_cell.length_c   1.000
_cell.angle_alpha   90.00
_cell.angle_beta   90.00
_cell.angle_gamma   90.00
#
_symmetry.space_group_name_H-M   'P 1'
#
loop_
_entity.id
_entity.type
_entity.pdbx_description
1 polymer ?
#
loop_
_entity_poly.entity_id
_entity_poly.type
_entity_poly.pdbx_seq_one_letter_code
_entity_poly.pdbx_strand_id
1 'polypeptide(L)'
;MKHCRRGDLLQTIPQDPLYAVDDSNVYCDGKPLPAVDRARWRLLDGHFSSDGSRIYYLERKLPRVDVASWRLLQGSWSRDHEHLFHMFMIETDPTLRAQHGFRADEG
;
A
#
# COMPACT_ATOMS: atom_id res chain seq x y z
N MET A 1 21.31 -7.34 -6.22
CA MET A 1 20.24 -8.21 -5.64
C MET A 1 20.79 -8.86 -4.36
N LYS A 2 20.71 -8.19 -3.19
CA LYS A 2 21.31 -8.68 -1.93
C LYS A 2 20.29 -9.15 -0.88
N HIS A 3 19.00 -9.22 -1.23
CA HIS A 3 17.93 -9.50 -0.26
C HIS A 3 17.09 -10.75 -0.55
N CYS A 4 17.22 -11.39 -1.72
CA CYS A 4 16.57 -12.68 -1.98
C CYS A 4 17.38 -13.81 -1.35
N ARG A 5 16.83 -14.44 -0.30
CA ARG A 5 17.46 -15.62 0.34
C ARG A 5 17.27 -16.92 -0.45
N ARG A 6 16.42 -16.92 -1.50
CA ARG A 6 16.16 -18.03 -2.43
C ARG A 6 15.77 -17.52 -3.82
N GLY A 7 16.77 -17.13 -4.62
CA GLY A 7 16.54 -16.58 -5.97
C GLY A 7 15.92 -17.59 -6.96
N ASP A 8 15.98 -18.88 -6.64
CA ASP A 8 15.38 -20.01 -7.35
C ASP A 8 13.86 -20.10 -7.20
N LEU A 9 13.28 -19.48 -6.17
CA LEU A 9 11.83 -19.48 -5.91
C LEU A 9 11.16 -18.14 -6.22
N LEU A 10 11.91 -17.18 -6.75
CA LEU A 10 11.38 -15.86 -7.08
C LEU A 10 10.45 -15.95 -8.30
N GLN A 11 9.18 -15.65 -8.09
CA GLN A 11 8.18 -15.60 -9.15
C GLN A 11 7.79 -14.14 -9.38
N THR A 12 7.85 -13.68 -10.63
CA THR A 12 7.32 -12.36 -10.99
C THR A 12 5.80 -12.38 -11.02
N ILE A 13 5.16 -11.25 -10.79
CA ILE A 13 3.71 -11.09 -10.93
C ILE A 13 3.40 -10.61 -12.35
N PRO A 14 2.80 -11.42 -13.24
CA PRO A 14 2.61 -11.02 -14.64
C PRO A 14 1.73 -9.78 -14.81
N GLN A 15 0.79 -9.56 -13.88
CA GLN A 15 -0.12 -8.40 -13.89
C GLN A 15 0.59 -7.10 -13.52
N ASP A 16 1.68 -7.17 -12.75
CA ASP A 16 2.48 -6.01 -12.37
C ASP A 16 3.96 -6.43 -12.23
N PRO A 17 4.76 -6.27 -13.31
CA PRO A 17 6.17 -6.69 -13.34
C PRO A 17 7.07 -6.01 -12.29
N LEU A 18 6.60 -4.97 -11.61
CA LEU A 18 7.31 -4.38 -10.47
C LEU A 18 7.35 -5.33 -9.27
N TYR A 19 6.38 -6.26 -9.19
CA TYR A 19 6.25 -7.18 -8.08
C TYR A 19 6.84 -8.55 -8.38
N ALA A 20 7.43 -9.12 -7.34
CA ALA A 20 7.85 -10.51 -7.30
C ALA A 20 7.60 -11.10 -5.92
N VAL A 21 7.58 -12.41 -5.83
CA VAL A 21 7.23 -13.13 -4.61
C VAL A 21 8.10 -14.36 -4.42
N ASP A 22 8.33 -14.74 -3.17
CA ASP A 22 8.79 -16.08 -2.79
C ASP A 22 7.78 -16.70 -1.80
N ASP A 23 8.15 -17.79 -1.12
CA ASP A 23 7.31 -18.50 -0.16
C ASP A 23 6.89 -17.65 1.05
N SER A 24 7.65 -16.61 1.40
CA SER A 24 7.47 -15.85 2.65
C SER A 24 7.36 -14.34 2.43
N ASN A 25 7.80 -13.82 1.29
CA ASN A 25 7.94 -12.40 1.03
C ASN A 25 7.24 -12.00 -0.26
N VAL A 26 6.81 -10.75 -0.25
CA VAL A 26 6.45 -10.00 -1.45
C VAL A 26 7.51 -8.92 -1.62
N TYR A 27 7.93 -8.69 -2.85
CA TYR A 27 8.90 -7.68 -3.24
C TYR A 27 8.25 -6.72 -4.23
N CYS A 28 8.59 -5.44 -4.13
CA CYS A 28 8.29 -4.41 -5.12
C CYS A 28 9.61 -3.71 -5.48
N ASP A 29 9.95 -3.64 -6.76
CA ASP A 29 11.24 -3.10 -7.25
C ASP A 29 12.45 -3.68 -6.50
N GLY A 30 12.41 -4.99 -6.25
CA GLY A 30 13.47 -5.73 -5.55
C GLY A 30 13.57 -5.49 -4.03
N LYS A 31 12.68 -4.68 -3.44
CA LYS A 31 12.61 -4.44 -1.99
C LYS A 31 11.46 -5.23 -1.35
N PRO A 32 11.68 -5.90 -0.21
CA PRO A 32 10.61 -6.64 0.46
C PRO A 32 9.57 -5.71 1.09
N LEU A 33 8.30 -6.07 0.99
CA LEU A 33 7.21 -5.38 1.68
C LEU A 33 7.32 -5.66 3.19
N PRO A 34 7.25 -4.63 4.04
CA PRO A 34 7.48 -4.79 5.47
C PRO A 34 6.31 -5.49 6.17
N ALA A 35 6.61 -6.62 6.82
CA ALA A 35 5.67 -7.40 7.64
C ALA A 35 4.43 -7.90 6.86
N VAL A 36 4.57 -8.16 5.57
CA VAL A 36 3.51 -8.67 4.70
C VAL A 36 3.11 -10.10 5.07
N ASP A 37 1.81 -10.36 5.15
CA ASP A 37 1.31 -11.74 5.08
C ASP A 37 1.24 -12.16 3.61
N ARG A 38 2.30 -12.85 3.16
CA ARG A 38 2.45 -13.32 1.78
C ARG A 38 1.28 -14.17 1.30
N ALA A 39 0.68 -14.99 2.16
CA ALA A 39 -0.39 -15.91 1.77
C ALA A 39 -1.71 -15.18 1.47
N ARG A 40 -1.91 -14.01 2.09
CA ARG A 40 -3.11 -13.17 1.90
C ARG A 40 -2.89 -11.98 0.98
N TRP A 41 -1.66 -11.74 0.56
CA TRP A 41 -1.31 -10.60 -0.27
C TRP A 41 -1.96 -10.65 -1.65
N ARG A 42 -2.47 -9.51 -2.08
CA ARG A 42 -3.06 -9.28 -3.41
C ARG A 42 -2.78 -7.86 -3.89
N LEU A 43 -2.64 -7.71 -5.20
CA LEU A 43 -2.65 -6.41 -5.86
C LEU A 43 -4.02 -5.76 -5.74
N LEU A 44 -4.01 -4.43 -5.65
CA LEU A 44 -5.16 -3.55 -5.80
C LEU A 44 -4.85 -2.59 -6.97
N ASP A 45 -5.79 -1.70 -7.29
CA ASP A 45 -5.58 -0.68 -8.32
C ASP A 45 -4.66 0.46 -7.82
N GLY A 46 -4.15 1.28 -8.73
CA GLY A 46 -3.44 2.53 -8.38
C GLY A 46 -2.10 2.34 -7.66
N HIS A 47 -1.38 1.24 -7.95
CA HIS A 47 -0.15 0.82 -7.26
C HIS A 47 -0.32 0.41 -5.79
N PHE A 48 -1.56 0.23 -5.34
CA PHE A 48 -1.82 -0.29 -4.01
C PHE A 48 -1.79 -1.82 -3.99
N SER A 49 -1.51 -2.37 -2.82
CA SER A 49 -1.68 -3.80 -2.55
C SER A 49 -2.05 -4.02 -1.09
N SER A 50 -2.57 -5.19 -0.74
CA SER A 50 -3.00 -5.48 0.63
C SER A 50 -2.82 -6.94 0.98
N ASP A 51 -2.52 -7.20 2.25
CA ASP A 51 -2.54 -8.53 2.86
C ASP A 51 -3.78 -8.80 3.74
N GLY A 52 -4.79 -7.91 3.66
CA GLY A 52 -6.01 -7.93 4.47
C GLY A 52 -5.87 -7.26 5.85
N SER A 53 -4.66 -7.04 6.34
CA SER A 53 -4.38 -6.35 7.61
C SER A 53 -3.57 -5.06 7.45
N ARG A 54 -2.97 -4.87 6.27
CA ARG A 54 -2.16 -3.72 5.88
C ARG A 54 -2.52 -3.32 4.45
N ILE A 55 -2.36 -2.04 4.16
CA ILE A 55 -2.32 -1.50 2.80
C ILE A 55 -0.90 -1.03 2.51
N TYR A 56 -0.44 -1.27 1.29
CA TYR A 56 0.84 -0.80 0.78
C TYR A 56 0.60 0.04 -0.46
N TYR A 57 1.44 1.06 -0.66
CA TYR A 57 1.65 1.73 -1.92
C TYR A 57 3.06 1.40 -2.37
N LEU A 58 3.21 0.64 -3.47
CA LEU A 58 4.48 0.03 -3.87
C LEU A 58 5.10 -0.75 -2.69
N GLU A 59 6.38 -0.55 -2.38
CA GLU A 59 7.07 -1.23 -1.28
C GLU A 59 6.71 -0.68 0.11
N ARG A 60 5.92 0.39 0.21
CA ARG A 60 5.71 1.15 1.44
C ARG A 60 4.35 0.91 2.06
N LYS A 61 4.34 0.50 3.33
CA LYS A 61 3.11 0.35 4.12
C LYS A 61 2.51 1.72 4.45
N LEU A 62 1.18 1.86 4.30
CA LEU A 62 0.44 3.03 4.76
C LEU A 62 0.46 3.09 6.30
N PRO A 63 0.82 4.24 6.89
CA PRO A 63 0.83 4.40 8.34
C PRO A 63 -0.59 4.60 8.87
N ARG A 64 -0.91 4.00 10.03
CA ARG A 64 -2.17 4.22 10.79
C ARG A 64 -3.47 3.96 10.03
N VAL A 65 -3.40 3.31 8.87
CA VAL A 65 -4.56 3.03 8.04
C VAL A 65 -5.56 2.14 8.78
N ASP A 66 -6.82 2.55 8.79
CA ASP A 66 -7.92 1.65 9.09
C ASP A 66 -8.27 0.87 7.82
N VAL A 67 -7.77 -0.36 7.73
CA VAL A 67 -7.96 -1.23 6.56
C VAL A 67 -9.43 -1.56 6.31
N ALA A 68 -10.28 -1.57 7.35
CA ALA A 68 -11.69 -1.91 7.21
C ALA A 68 -12.48 -0.81 6.48
N SER A 69 -12.09 0.45 6.64
CA SER A 69 -12.73 1.61 5.99
C SER A 69 -11.93 2.18 4.81
N TRP A 70 -10.75 1.62 4.53
CA TRP A 70 -9.90 2.08 3.43
C TRP A 70 -10.59 1.88 2.07
N ARG A 71 -10.51 2.91 1.24
CA ARG A 71 -10.93 2.87 -0.16
C ARG A 71 -9.99 3.68 -1.04
N LEU A 72 -9.76 3.18 -2.25
CA LEU A 72 -9.10 3.92 -3.31
C LEU A 72 -9.98 5.11 -3.75
N LEU A 73 -9.34 6.24 -4.05
CA LEU A 73 -9.98 7.37 -4.71
C LEU A 73 -9.57 7.36 -6.19
N GLN A 74 -8.71 8.28 -6.61
CA GLN A 74 -8.21 8.35 -7.98
C GLN A 74 -6.69 8.49 -8.00
N GLY A 75 -6.04 7.80 -8.93
CA GLY A 75 -4.57 7.82 -9.06
C GLY A 75 -3.92 7.31 -7.78
N SER A 76 -3.01 8.10 -7.22
CA SER A 76 -2.31 7.78 -5.97
C SER A 76 -3.06 8.20 -4.71
N TRP A 77 -4.30 8.67 -4.80
CA TRP A 77 -5.10 9.08 -3.65
C TRP A 77 -5.93 7.92 -3.11
N SER A 78 -5.93 7.76 -1.79
CA SER A 78 -6.82 6.85 -1.08
C SER A 78 -7.23 7.46 0.25
N ARG A 79 -8.22 6.89 0.92
CA ARG A 79 -8.61 7.34 2.25
C ARG A 79 -9.17 6.22 3.10
N ASP A 80 -9.09 6.39 4.41
CA ASP A 80 -9.95 5.70 5.36
C ASP A 80 -10.93 6.72 6.00
N HIS A 81 -11.58 6.36 7.11
CA HIS A 81 -12.47 7.28 7.82
C HIS A 81 -11.77 8.50 8.45
N GLU A 82 -10.50 8.40 8.84
CA GLU A 82 -9.76 9.44 9.59
C GLU A 82 -8.68 10.14 8.74
N HIS A 83 -8.07 9.41 7.80
CA HIS A 83 -6.89 9.82 7.06
C HIS A 83 -7.18 9.90 5.55
N LEU A 84 -6.75 11.01 4.96
CA LEU A 84 -6.50 11.11 3.53
C LEU A 84 -5.06 10.66 3.28
N PHE A 85 -4.83 9.86 2.24
CA PHE A 85 -3.50 9.43 1.84
C PHE A 85 -3.18 9.89 0.42
N HIS A 86 -1.98 10.42 0.23
CA HIS A 86 -1.34 10.54 -1.07
C HIS A 86 -0.15 9.59 -1.13
N MET A 87 -0.20 8.62 -2.04
CA MET A 87 0.72 7.48 -2.10
C MET A 87 0.69 6.72 -0.76
N PHE A 88 1.78 6.73 0.00
CA PHE A 88 1.89 6.10 1.32
C PHE A 88 1.83 7.12 2.48
N MET A 89 1.70 8.43 2.20
CA MET A 89 1.75 9.48 3.21
C MET A 89 0.34 9.88 3.65
N ILE A 90 0.16 10.17 4.94
CA ILE A 90 -1.04 10.85 5.43
C ILE A 90 -0.96 12.32 5.00
N GLU A 91 -2.00 12.80 4.32
CA GLU A 91 -2.17 14.19 3.98
C GLU A 91 -2.78 14.95 5.18
N THR A 92 -2.11 16.04 5.54
CA THR A 92 -2.41 16.88 6.71
C THR A 92 -2.88 18.27 6.33
N ASP A 93 -2.71 18.70 5.07
CA ASP A 93 -3.21 19.99 4.61
C ASP A 93 -4.75 20.06 4.75
N PRO A 94 -5.29 21.03 5.50
CA PRO A 94 -6.71 21.09 5.78
C PRO A 94 -7.54 21.40 4.52
N THR A 95 -6.97 22.10 3.54
CA THR A 95 -7.66 22.43 2.29
C THR A 95 -7.81 21.20 1.42
N LEU A 96 -6.74 20.42 1.25
CA LEU A 96 -6.78 19.14 0.52
C LEU A 96 -7.69 18.14 1.24
N ARG A 97 -7.59 18.04 2.55
CA ARG A 97 -8.51 17.21 3.35
C ARG A 97 -9.97 17.62 3.16
N ALA A 98 -10.28 18.91 3.19
CA ALA A 98 -11.62 19.42 2.95
C ALA A 98 -12.14 19.09 1.54
N GLN A 99 -11.31 19.24 0.50
CA GLN A 99 -11.65 18.85 -0.88
C GLN A 99 -12.01 17.36 -0.98
N HIS A 100 -11.41 16.53 -0.14
CA HIS A 100 -11.69 15.11 -0.07
C HIS A 100 -12.76 14.72 0.97
N GLY A 101 -13.52 15.69 1.50
CA GLY A 101 -14.67 15.46 2.36
C GLY A 101 -14.32 15.13 3.81
N PHE A 102 -13.17 15.56 4.29
CA PHE A 102 -12.87 15.63 5.72
C PHE A 102 -13.32 16.98 6.25
N ARG A 103 -13.85 17.00 7.48
CA ARG A 103 -14.14 18.28 8.14
C ARG A 103 -12.81 18.97 8.44
N ALA A 104 -12.73 20.27 8.19
CA ALA A 104 -11.71 21.06 8.84
C ALA A 104 -12.01 20.97 10.34
N ASP A 105 -11.03 20.59 11.15
CA ASP A 105 -11.14 20.73 12.59
C ASP A 105 -11.24 22.24 12.86
N GLU A 106 -12.46 22.73 13.04
CA GLU A 106 -12.69 24.08 13.58
C GLU A 106 -12.27 24.02 15.05
N GLY A 107 -11.09 24.57 15.32
CA GLY A 107 -10.57 24.75 16.67
C GLY A 107 -11.32 25.82 17.45
#